data_AF-A0A7C4D6V0-F1
#
_entry.id   AF-A0A7C4D6V0-F1
#
_cell.length_a   1.000
_cell.length_b   1.000
_cell.length_c   1.000
_cell.angle_alpha   90.00
_cell.angle_beta   90.00
_cell.angle_gamma   90.00
#
_symmetry.space_group_name_H-M   'P 1'
#
loop_
_entity.id
_entity.type
_entity.pdbx_description
1 polymer ?
#
loop_
_entity_poly.entity_id
_entity_poly.type
_entity_poly.pdbx_seq_one_letter_code
_entity_poly.pdbx_strand_id
1 'polypeptide(L)'
;MSDMDELKSQLYEFVEFRSEPFDVKFILGSCIQLIDRHHVYEALYQLESEGKIIRLSDGRYTTTRVAIKRWIKNKFTEVLVPDYLIREIERILKIKPGICRSTEEFISKAIKEYIEKVKGNGNQMNIPNNNLNKNI
;
A
#
# COMPACT_ATOMS: atom_id res chain seq x y z
N MET A 1 -29.02 -4.19 -23.51
CA MET A 1 -27.74 -3.92 -22.83
C MET A 1 -26.70 -3.84 -23.92
N SER A 2 -25.81 -2.83 -23.95
CA SER A 2 -24.78 -2.77 -24.98
C SER A 2 -23.78 -3.90 -24.79
N ASP A 3 -23.23 -4.48 -25.86
CA ASP A 3 -22.19 -5.54 -25.80
C ASP A 3 -21.01 -5.11 -24.90
N MET A 4 -20.71 -3.80 -24.88
CA MET A 4 -19.68 -3.22 -24.03
C MET A 4 -20.05 -3.19 -22.54
N ASP A 5 -21.32 -2.99 -22.20
CA ASP A 5 -21.77 -3.03 -20.80
C ASP A 5 -21.70 -4.45 -20.23
N GLU A 6 -22.01 -5.45 -21.05
CA GLU A 6 -21.87 -6.85 -20.69
C GLU A 6 -20.41 -7.23 -20.49
N LEU A 7 -19.53 -6.89 -21.44
CA LEU A 7 -18.09 -7.12 -21.30
C LEU A 7 -17.53 -6.47 -20.04
N LYS A 8 -17.86 -5.20 -19.79
CA LYS A 8 -17.43 -4.46 -18.60
C LYS A 8 -17.88 -5.15 -17.31
N SER A 9 -19.13 -5.61 -17.27
CA SER A 9 -19.70 -6.27 -16.10
C SER A 9 -19.01 -7.61 -15.83
N GLN A 10 -18.85 -8.45 -16.86
CA GLN A 10 -18.14 -9.73 -16.77
C GLN A 10 -16.68 -9.54 -16.35
N LEU A 11 -15.99 -8.54 -16.93
CA LEU A 11 -14.62 -8.22 -16.55
C LEU A 11 -14.53 -7.84 -15.08
N TYR A 12 -15.43 -6.97 -14.61
CA TYR A 12 -15.44 -6.55 -13.22
C TYR A 12 -15.70 -7.72 -12.26
N GLU A 13 -16.69 -8.57 -12.55
CA GLU A 13 -16.97 -9.78 -11.78
C GLU A 13 -15.74 -10.70 -11.70
N PHE A 14 -15.06 -10.89 -12.82
CA PHE A 14 -13.86 -11.71 -12.91
C PHE A 14 -12.70 -11.18 -12.03
N VAL A 15 -12.52 -9.86 -11.96
CA VAL A 15 -11.41 -9.27 -11.19
C VAL A 15 -11.79 -8.84 -9.77
N GLU A 16 -13.08 -8.85 -9.42
CA GLU A 16 -13.62 -8.19 -8.22
C GLU A 16 -12.87 -8.58 -6.93
N PHE A 17 -12.66 -9.88 -6.76
CA PHE A 17 -12.08 -10.50 -5.55
C PHE A 17 -10.59 -10.75 -5.65
N ARG A 18 -9.95 -10.39 -6.78
CA ARG A 18 -8.55 -10.73 -7.00
C ARG A 18 -7.66 -9.94 -6.06
N SER A 19 -6.88 -10.64 -5.25
CA SER A 19 -5.88 -10.00 -4.38
C SER A 19 -4.78 -9.34 -5.20
N GLU A 20 -4.20 -10.07 -6.16
CA GLU A 20 -3.06 -9.57 -6.93
C GLU A 20 -3.45 -8.54 -8.00
N PRO A 21 -2.63 -7.48 -8.21
CA PRO A 21 -2.81 -6.58 -9.33
C PRO A 21 -2.79 -7.32 -10.67
N PHE A 22 -3.50 -6.78 -11.65
CA PHE A 22 -3.68 -7.38 -12.96
C PHE A 22 -3.39 -6.41 -14.09
N ASP A 23 -3.07 -6.93 -15.26
CA ASP A 23 -2.83 -6.13 -16.46
C ASP A 23 -3.70 -6.64 -17.64
N VAL A 24 -3.64 -5.91 -18.76
CA VAL A 24 -4.39 -6.27 -19.96
C VAL A 24 -3.95 -7.60 -20.54
N LYS A 25 -2.67 -7.97 -20.39
CA LYS A 25 -2.17 -9.28 -20.88
C LYS A 25 -2.82 -10.42 -20.11
N PHE A 26 -2.93 -10.29 -18.79
CA PHE A 26 -3.61 -11.24 -17.93
C PHE A 26 -5.09 -11.40 -18.33
N ILE A 27 -5.79 -10.28 -18.57
CA ILE A 27 -7.21 -10.31 -18.95
C ILE A 27 -7.37 -11.06 -20.27
N LEU A 28 -6.63 -10.64 -21.30
CA LEU A 28 -6.70 -11.28 -22.63
C LEU A 28 -6.34 -12.76 -22.60
N GLY A 29 -5.34 -13.14 -21.79
CA GLY A 29 -4.95 -14.55 -21.61
C GLY A 29 -5.96 -15.39 -20.81
N SER A 30 -6.92 -14.75 -20.14
CA SER A 30 -7.98 -15.42 -19.36
C SER A 30 -9.32 -15.47 -20.09
N CYS A 31 -9.44 -14.83 -21.26
CA CYS A 31 -10.65 -14.83 -22.07
C CYS A 31 -10.78 -16.16 -22.83
N ILE A 32 -11.97 -16.77 -22.79
CA ILE A 32 -12.30 -17.95 -23.61
C ILE A 32 -12.53 -17.54 -25.07
N GLN A 33 -13.07 -16.34 -25.28
CA GLN A 33 -13.32 -15.75 -26.59
C GLN A 33 -12.21 -14.76 -26.97
N LEU A 34 -11.98 -14.60 -28.27
CA LEU A 34 -11.05 -13.59 -28.78
C LEU A 34 -11.70 -12.21 -28.62
N ILE A 35 -11.17 -11.42 -27.68
CA ILE A 35 -11.63 -10.04 -27.45
C ILE A 35 -10.57 -9.10 -28.00
N ASP A 36 -11.00 -8.07 -28.74
CA ASP A 36 -10.10 -7.01 -29.15
C ASP A 36 -9.55 -6.29 -27.91
N ARG A 37 -8.23 -6.08 -27.92
CA ARG A 37 -7.50 -5.35 -26.89
C ARG A 37 -8.08 -3.95 -26.69
N HIS A 38 -8.59 -3.29 -27.73
CA HIS A 38 -9.19 -1.97 -27.62
C HIS A 38 -10.42 -1.98 -26.69
N HIS A 39 -11.33 -2.94 -26.87
CA HIS A 39 -12.51 -3.09 -26.02
C HIS A 39 -12.15 -3.38 -24.56
N VAL A 40 -11.07 -4.13 -24.31
CA VAL A 40 -10.57 -4.34 -22.94
C VAL A 40 -10.10 -3.02 -22.32
N TYR A 41 -9.35 -2.21 -23.06
CA TYR A 41 -8.93 -0.89 -22.56
C TYR A 41 -10.11 0.04 -22.30
N GLU A 42 -11.11 0.04 -23.18
CA GLU A 42 -12.30 0.86 -23.01
C GLU A 42 -13.09 0.44 -21.76
N ALA A 43 -13.31 -0.86 -21.56
CA ALA A 43 -13.95 -1.38 -20.36
C ALA A 43 -13.17 -1.03 -19.09
N LEU A 44 -11.84 -1.16 -19.09
CA LEU A 44 -10.99 -0.77 -17.96
C LEU A 44 -11.07 0.72 -17.67
N TYR A 45 -11.05 1.55 -18.71
CA TYR A 45 -11.20 3.00 -18.57
C TYR A 45 -12.55 3.37 -17.94
N GLN A 46 -13.64 2.75 -18.40
CA GLN A 46 -14.96 2.95 -17.80
C GLN A 46 -14.98 2.53 -16.33
N LEU A 47 -14.47 1.34 -16.00
CA LEU A 47 -14.41 0.87 -14.60
C LEU A 47 -13.55 1.78 -13.71
N GLU A 48 -12.46 2.31 -14.24
CA GLU A 48 -11.60 3.27 -13.54
C GLU A 48 -12.35 4.58 -13.31
N SER A 49 -13.05 5.09 -14.32
CA SER A 49 -13.87 6.31 -14.22
C SER A 49 -15.05 6.17 -13.25
N GLU A 50 -15.61 4.96 -13.14
CA GLU A 50 -16.66 4.60 -12.17
C GLU A 50 -16.09 4.37 -10.75
N GLY A 51 -14.76 4.42 -10.57
CA GLY A 51 -14.09 4.20 -9.30
C GLY A 51 -14.15 2.75 -8.81
N LYS A 52 -14.48 1.79 -9.68
CA LYS A 52 -14.53 0.36 -9.37
C LYS A 52 -13.15 -0.28 -9.33
N ILE A 53 -12.24 0.24 -10.15
CA ILE A 53 -10.82 -0.14 -10.17
C ILE A 53 -9.94 1.11 -10.07
N ILE A 54 -8.67 0.88 -9.73
CA ILE A 54 -7.64 1.90 -9.62
C ILE A 54 -6.45 1.44 -10.45
N ARG A 55 -5.92 2.34 -11.28
CA ARG A 55 -4.65 2.12 -11.97
C ARG A 55 -3.47 2.46 -11.07
N LEU A 56 -2.50 1.54 -11.02
CA LEU A 56 -1.27 1.66 -10.26
C LEU A 56 -0.19 2.36 -11.10
N SER A 57 0.84 2.87 -10.42
CA SER A 57 1.96 3.58 -11.06
C SER A 57 2.77 2.73 -12.04
N ASP A 58 2.74 1.39 -11.87
CA ASP A 58 3.40 0.42 -12.76
C ASP A 58 2.52 0.03 -13.96
N GLY A 59 1.37 0.69 -14.14
CA GLY A 59 0.44 0.45 -15.24
C GLY A 59 -0.49 -0.74 -15.06
N ARG A 60 -0.41 -1.48 -13.93
CA ARG A 60 -1.37 -2.51 -13.55
C ARG A 60 -2.62 -1.90 -12.92
N TYR A 61 -3.62 -2.73 -12.66
CA TYR A 61 -4.88 -2.35 -12.04
C TYR A 61 -5.13 -3.19 -10.79
N THR A 62 -5.88 -2.63 -9.85
CA THR A 62 -6.47 -3.34 -8.70
C THR A 62 -7.90 -2.89 -8.52
N THR A 63 -8.74 -3.72 -7.93
CA THR A 63 -10.09 -3.28 -7.57
C THR A 63 -10.03 -2.34 -6.37
N THR A 64 -10.91 -1.34 -6.36
CA THR A 64 -11.01 -0.35 -5.26
C THR A 64 -11.29 -1.04 -3.94
N ARG A 65 -12.13 -2.08 -3.94
CA ARG A 65 -12.43 -2.90 -2.76
C ARG A 65 -11.17 -3.54 -2.18
N VAL A 66 -10.32 -4.14 -3.01
CA VAL A 66 -9.06 -4.77 -2.56
C VAL A 66 -8.06 -3.73 -2.10
N ALA A 67 -7.98 -2.58 -2.77
CA ALA A 67 -7.14 -1.46 -2.36
C ALA A 67 -7.54 -0.93 -0.97
N ILE A 68 -8.83 -0.69 -0.74
CA ILE A 68 -9.37 -0.26 0.57
C ILE A 68 -9.08 -1.32 1.64
N LYS A 69 -9.35 -2.60 1.36
CA LYS A 69 -9.08 -3.69 2.31
C LYS A 69 -7.60 -3.74 2.72
N ARG A 70 -6.68 -3.61 1.74
CA ARG A 70 -5.23 -3.54 2.00
C ARG A 70 -4.87 -2.30 2.81
N TRP A 71 -5.43 -1.15 2.47
CA TRP A 71 -5.18 0.10 3.18
C TRP A 71 -5.65 0.03 4.64
N ILE A 72 -6.87 -0.48 4.89
CA ILE A 72 -7.40 -0.70 6.24
C ILE A 72 -6.49 -1.64 7.02
N LYS A 73 -6.13 -2.81 6.44
CA LYS A 73 -5.23 -3.76 7.10
C LYS A 73 -3.90 -3.11 7.51
N ASN A 74 -3.33 -2.29 6.64
CA ASN A 74 -2.07 -1.59 6.92
C ASN A 74 -2.22 -0.45 7.94
N LYS A 75 -3.36 0.26 7.98
CA LYS A 75 -3.59 1.38 8.90
C LYS A 75 -4.02 0.94 10.29
N PHE A 76 -4.78 -0.14 10.38
CA PHE A 76 -5.27 -0.73 11.63
C PHE A 76 -4.47 -1.96 12.03
N THR A 77 -3.21 -2.05 11.61
CA THR A 77 -2.30 -3.05 12.16
C THR A 77 -2.13 -2.76 13.65
N GLU A 78 -2.65 -3.64 14.50
CA GLU A 78 -2.38 -3.60 15.94
C GLU A 78 -0.88 -3.81 16.14
N VAL A 79 -0.21 -2.76 16.60
CA VAL A 79 1.20 -2.85 16.99
C VAL A 79 1.24 -3.53 18.35
N LEU A 80 1.51 -4.83 18.35
CA LEU A 80 1.74 -5.58 19.59
C LEU A 80 3.07 -5.13 20.19
N VAL A 81 3.01 -4.36 21.28
CA VAL A 81 4.18 -3.97 22.06
C VAL A 81 4.44 -5.09 23.09
N PRO A 82 5.64 -5.70 23.09
CA PRO A 82 5.97 -6.72 24.08
C PRO A 82 5.75 -6.26 25.53
N ASP A 83 5.13 -7.10 26.36
CA ASP A 83 4.79 -6.76 27.75
C ASP A 83 5.98 -6.30 28.58
N TYR A 84 7.18 -6.84 28.32
CA TYR A 84 8.38 -6.44 29.06
C TYR A 84 8.74 -4.98 28.80
N LEU A 85 8.50 -4.46 27.59
CA LEU A 85 8.70 -3.06 27.26
C LEU A 85 7.65 -2.19 27.93
N ILE A 86 6.39 -2.64 27.97
CA ILE A 86 5.33 -1.92 28.69
C ILE A 86 5.70 -1.81 30.18
N ARG A 87 6.10 -2.91 30.82
CA ARG A 87 6.56 -2.92 32.22
C ARG A 87 7.76 -2.00 32.47
N GLU A 88 8.70 -1.94 31.52
CA GLU A 88 9.86 -1.04 31.62
C GLU A 88 9.43 0.42 31.57
N ILE A 89 8.55 0.77 30.63
CA ILE A 89 7.99 2.12 30.48
C ILE A 89 7.25 2.52 31.75
N GLU A 90 6.38 1.66 32.27
CA GLU A 90 5.66 1.90 33.53
C GLU A 90 6.61 2.14 34.70
N ARG A 91 7.71 1.37 34.79
CA ARG A 91 8.72 1.57 35.83
C ARG A 91 9.38 2.94 35.69
N ILE A 92 9.76 3.35 34.48
CA ILE A 92 10.37 4.65 34.21
C ILE A 92 9.41 5.78 34.57
N LEU A 93 8.13 5.68 34.20
CA LEU A 93 7.12 6.70 34.50
C LEU A 93 6.83 6.80 36.01
N LYS A 94 6.90 5.69 36.75
CA LYS A 94 6.83 5.72 38.22
C LYS A 94 8.01 6.45 38.86
N ILE A 95 9.22 6.25 38.33
CA ILE A 95 10.44 6.92 38.85
C ILE A 95 10.48 8.40 38.44
N LYS A 96 9.94 8.74 37.26
CA LYS A 96 9.95 10.08 36.68
C LYS A 96 8.57 10.46 36.14
N PRO A 97 7.61 10.81 37.01
CA PRO A 97 6.22 11.07 36.61
C PRO A 97 6.05 12.33 35.75
N GLY A 98 7.04 13.21 35.66
CA GLY A 98 7.00 14.42 34.83
C GLY A 98 7.30 14.21 33.35
N ILE A 99 7.66 13.00 32.90
CA ILE A 99 8.04 12.74 31.50
C ILE A 99 6.83 12.62 30.59
N CYS A 100 5.86 11.77 30.97
CA CYS A 100 4.59 11.52 30.27
C CYS A 100 3.52 11.12 31.30
N ARG A 101 2.25 11.36 30.99
CA ARG A 101 1.11 11.06 31.89
C ARG A 101 0.68 9.60 31.84
N SER A 102 0.94 8.91 30.73
CA SER A 102 0.65 7.48 30.58
C SER A 102 1.66 6.77 29.68
N THR A 103 1.63 5.43 29.73
CA THR A 103 2.40 4.56 28.84
C THR A 103 2.01 4.81 27.37
N GLU A 104 0.73 5.02 27.06
CA GLU A 104 0.28 5.33 25.69
C GLU A 104 0.84 6.67 25.19
N GLU A 105 0.88 7.69 26.06
CA GLU A 105 1.46 8.99 25.70
C GLU A 105 2.96 8.85 25.43
N PHE A 106 3.67 8.09 26.25
CA PHE A 106 5.10 7.81 26.05
C PHE A 106 5.36 7.11 24.72
N ILE A 107 4.62 6.03 24.42
CA ILE A 107 4.76 5.25 23.18
C ILE A 107 4.42 6.14 21.97
N SER A 108 3.32 6.89 22.04
CA SER A 108 2.91 7.80 20.97
C SER A 108 3.94 8.88 20.70
N LYS A 109 4.54 9.45 21.76
CA LYS A 109 5.60 10.46 21.64
C LYS A 109 6.87 9.88 21.02
N ALA A 110 7.32 8.70 21.50
CA ALA A 110 8.49 8.02 20.95
C ALA A 110 8.33 7.68 19.46
N ILE A 111 7.16 7.19 19.05
CA ILE A 111 6.86 6.90 17.64
C ILE A 111 6.87 8.18 16.81
N LYS A 112 6.24 9.26 17.29
CA LYS A 112 6.23 10.56 16.60
C LYS A 112 7.65 11.09 16.41
N GLU A 113 8.45 11.13 17.47
CA GLU A 113 9.84 11.59 17.42
C GLU A 113 10.69 10.74 16.46
N TYR A 114 10.50 9.41 16.46
CA TYR A 114 11.15 8.52 15.52
C TYR A 114 10.77 8.80 14.06
N ILE A 115 9.47 8.96 13.77
CA ILE A 115 8.99 9.27 12.42
C ILE A 115 9.56 10.59 11.93
N GLU A 116 9.56 11.63 12.75
CA GLU A 116 10.12 12.94 12.39
C GLU A 116 11.64 12.85 12.14
N LYS A 117 12.37 12.08 12.95
CA LYS A 117 13.79 11.81 12.73
C LYS A 117 14.05 11.09 11.40
N VAL A 118 13.22 10.09 11.07
CA VAL A 118 13.35 9.33 9.82
C VAL A 118 13.02 10.21 8.60
N LYS A 119 11.98 11.05 8.69
CA LYS A 119 11.64 12.00 7.62
C LYS A 119 12.70 13.07 7.41
N GLY A 120 13.29 13.60 8.49
CA GLY A 120 14.36 14.60 8.41
C GLY A 120 15.65 14.08 7.77
N ASN A 121 15.95 12.79 7.96
CA ASN A 121 17.14 12.14 7.37
C ASN A 121 16.98 11.76 5.88
N GLY A 122 15.78 11.88 5.30
CA GLY A 122 15.52 11.60 3.88
C GLY A 122 16.11 12.60 2.89
N ASN A 123 16.61 13.75 3.35
CA ASN A 123 17.22 14.80 2.52
C ASN A 123 18.76 14.76 2.50
N GLN A 124 19.40 13.80 3.15
CA GLN A 124 20.87 13.64 3.15
C GLN A 124 21.26 12.16 3.08
N MET A 125 21.04 11.52 1.92
CA MET A 125 21.87 10.39 1.50
C MET A 125 22.65 10.78 0.25
N ASN A 126 23.76 11.49 0.46
CA ASN A 126 24.86 11.47 -0.49
C ASN A 126 25.50 10.08 -0.44
N ILE A 127 25.31 9.31 -1.51
CA ILE A 127 26.06 8.09 -1.76
C ILE A 127 27.52 8.49 -1.97
N PRO A 128 28.49 8.00 -1.18
CA PRO A 128 29.90 8.24 -1.46
C PRO A 128 30.27 7.52 -2.76
N ASN A 129 30.66 8.30 -3.78
CA ASN A 129 31.31 7.79 -4.98
C ASN A 129 32.65 7.15 -4.59
N ASN A 130 32.69 5.83 -4.47
CA ASN A 130 33.96 5.12 -4.41
C ASN A 130 34.58 5.11 -5.79
N ASN A 131 35.62 5.93 -5.95
CA ASN A 131 36.54 5.93 -7.08
C ASN A 131 37.07 4.51 -7.33
N LEU A 132 36.76 3.97 -8.51
CA LEU A 132 37.51 2.84 -9.06
C LEU A 132 38.94 3.32 -9.36
N ASN A 133 39.87 2.86 -8.53
CA ASN A 133 41.28 2.76 -8.85
C ASN A 133 41.42 1.82 -10.06
N LYS A 134 41.72 2.38 -11.25
CA LYS A 134 42.32 1.64 -12.36
C LYS A 134 43.82 1.80 -12.25
N ASN A 135 44.46 0.81 -11.64
CA ASN A 135 45.88 0.47 -11.83
C ASN A 135 45.94 -1.05 -11.93
N ILE A 136 45.80 -1.59 -13.15
CA ILE A 136 46.70 -2.56 -13.82
C ILE A 136 46.44 -2.41 -15.32
#